data_AF-A0A925NJB9-F1
#
_entry.id   AF-A0A925NJB9-F1
#
_cell.length_a   1.000
_cell.length_b   1.000
_cell.length_c   1.000
_cell.angle_alpha   90.00
_cell.angle_beta   90.00
_cell.angle_gamma   90.00
#
_symmetry.space_group_name_H-M   'P 1'
#
loop_
_entity.id
_entity.type
_entity.pdbx_description
1 polymer ?
#
loop_
_entity_poly.entity_id
_entity_poly.type
_entity_poly.pdbx_seq_one_letter_code
_entity_poly.pdbx_strand_id
1 'polypeptide(L)'
;MTTPNPSASHTQRRTSKKSGSPIKYPETLRVDQTDNYHGTVVSDPYRWLEDDNSVETAAWVKAQNAVTNEFLTPIGERKMIAEHLTRLWNYEKFGSPFKYGERTFFYKNSGLQNQYVLFVIDTEGASERILIDPNTLSVDGTVSLSGISISDDGKYMAYGLSESGSDWTEWRVRDIGTGEDLLDHIKWVKFSSANWLKDGSGFYYSRFDEPTDGDVLKGTNVFQKLYF
;
A
#
# COMPACT_ATOMS: atom_id res chain seq x y z
N MET A 1 -79.01 -1.24 1.05
CA MET A 1 -77.86 -0.60 1.73
C MET A 1 -76.64 -0.79 0.85
N THR A 2 -76.31 0.25 0.10
CA THR A 2 -75.14 0.37 -0.77
C THR A 2 -73.94 0.84 0.06
N THR A 3 -72.84 0.12 0.04
CA THR A 3 -71.52 0.63 0.45
C THR A 3 -70.57 0.54 -0.74
N PRO A 4 -70.04 1.67 -1.24
CA PRO A 4 -69.04 1.67 -2.28
C PRO A 4 -67.62 1.58 -1.72
N ASN A 5 -66.77 1.06 -2.59
CA ASN A 5 -65.32 0.95 -2.56
C ASN A 5 -64.61 2.29 -2.25
N PRO A 6 -63.42 2.26 -1.62
CA PRO A 6 -62.38 3.25 -1.92
C PRO A 6 -61.08 2.57 -2.36
N SER A 7 -60.81 2.70 -3.65
CA SER A 7 -59.47 2.74 -4.23
C SER A 7 -58.80 4.05 -3.84
N ALA A 8 -57.59 4.01 -3.29
CA ALA A 8 -56.48 4.87 -3.72
C ALA A 8 -55.18 4.48 -2.99
N SER A 9 -54.29 3.84 -3.74
CA SER A 9 -52.89 3.62 -3.40
C SER A 9 -52.17 4.95 -3.13
N HIS A 10 -51.70 5.14 -1.90
CA HIS A 10 -50.80 6.24 -1.56
C HIS A 10 -49.37 5.89 -2.00
N THR A 11 -49.08 6.04 -3.30
CA THR A 11 -47.70 6.08 -3.77
C THR A 11 -47.15 7.49 -3.47
N GLN A 12 -46.59 7.69 -2.29
CA GLN A 12 -45.75 8.86 -2.05
C GLN A 12 -44.46 8.68 -2.87
N ARG A 13 -44.45 9.29 -4.06
CA ARG A 13 -43.19 9.62 -4.74
C ARG A 13 -42.39 10.50 -3.79
N ARG A 14 -41.35 9.93 -3.17
CA ARG A 14 -40.26 10.71 -2.56
C ARG A 14 -39.65 11.56 -3.66
N THR A 15 -40.03 12.83 -3.72
CA THR A 15 -39.33 13.84 -4.49
C THR A 15 -37.95 14.01 -3.84
N SER A 16 -36.94 13.38 -4.43
CA SER A 16 -35.54 13.69 -4.12
C SER A 16 -35.33 15.17 -4.39
N LYS A 17 -35.19 15.95 -3.31
CA LYS A 17 -34.75 17.33 -3.38
C LYS A 17 -33.29 17.29 -3.83
N LYS A 18 -33.00 17.65 -5.09
CA LYS A 18 -31.65 18.00 -5.53
C LYS A 18 -31.26 19.29 -4.79
N SER A 19 -30.82 19.17 -3.55
CA SER A 19 -30.27 20.27 -2.75
C SER A 19 -28.80 19.99 -2.47
N GLY A 20 -27.97 20.24 -3.46
CA GLY A 20 -26.54 20.46 -3.27
C GLY A 20 -26.19 21.71 -4.07
N SER A 21 -25.56 22.69 -3.43
CA SER A 21 -24.91 23.78 -4.17
C SER A 21 -23.96 23.18 -5.22
N PRO A 22 -23.87 23.76 -6.42
CA PRO A 22 -22.96 23.24 -7.44
C PRO A 22 -21.53 23.22 -6.89
N ILE A 23 -20.86 22.07 -7.00
CA ILE A 23 -19.46 21.93 -6.58
C ILE A 23 -18.61 22.82 -7.48
N LYS A 24 -17.81 23.69 -6.87
CA LYS A 24 -16.83 24.51 -7.59
C LYS A 24 -15.51 23.76 -7.63
N TYR A 25 -15.15 23.24 -8.80
CA TYR A 25 -13.86 22.57 -8.99
C TYR A 25 -12.70 23.58 -9.07
N PRO A 26 -11.47 23.16 -8.72
CA PRO A 26 -10.29 23.96 -8.97
C PRO A 26 -10.11 24.21 -10.47
N GLU A 27 -9.69 25.43 -10.83
CA GLU A 27 -9.23 25.72 -12.19
C GLU A 27 -8.09 24.76 -12.55
N THR A 28 -8.22 24.12 -13.71
CA THR A 28 -7.21 23.18 -14.22
C THR A 28 -6.76 23.72 -15.56
N LEU A 29 -5.52 24.24 -15.59
CA LEU A 29 -4.94 24.83 -16.80
C LEU A 29 -4.98 23.81 -17.94
N ARG A 30 -5.37 24.28 -19.13
CA ARG A 30 -5.23 23.54 -20.37
C ARG A 30 -4.05 24.13 -21.13
N VAL A 31 -3.11 23.28 -21.51
CA VAL A 31 -1.96 23.63 -22.35
C VAL A 31 -2.14 23.05 -23.76
N ASP A 32 -1.38 23.55 -24.73
CA ASP A 32 -1.49 23.12 -26.13
C ASP A 32 -0.63 21.89 -26.47
N GLN A 33 -0.36 21.02 -25.49
CA GLN A 33 0.41 19.79 -25.72
C GLN A 33 -0.36 18.85 -26.66
N THR A 34 0.35 18.32 -27.65
CA THR A 34 -0.13 17.28 -28.56
C THR A 34 0.95 16.26 -28.82
N ASP A 35 0.54 15.01 -29.02
CA ASP A 35 1.41 13.90 -29.40
C ASP A 35 0.98 13.35 -30.77
N ASN A 36 1.92 12.82 -31.55
CA ASN A 36 1.64 12.24 -32.87
C ASN A 36 1.87 10.73 -32.84
N TYR A 37 0.78 9.98 -33.00
CA TYR A 37 0.79 8.53 -33.08
C TYR A 37 0.57 8.10 -34.53
N HIS A 38 1.66 7.76 -35.22
CA HIS A 38 1.64 7.25 -36.59
C HIS A 38 0.85 8.12 -37.59
N GLY A 39 0.98 9.45 -37.48
CA GLY A 39 0.29 10.43 -38.32
C GLY A 39 -1.01 10.98 -37.72
N THR A 40 -1.49 10.42 -36.61
CA THR A 40 -2.69 10.92 -35.89
C THR A 40 -2.27 11.82 -34.74
N VAL A 41 -2.67 13.09 -34.78
CA VAL A 41 -2.41 14.05 -33.71
C VAL A 41 -3.46 13.90 -32.60
N VAL A 42 -3.01 13.73 -31.36
CA VAL A 42 -3.83 13.59 -30.16
C VAL A 42 -3.48 14.70 -29.18
N SER A 43 -4.46 15.46 -28.72
CA SER A 43 -4.25 16.53 -27.73
C SER A 43 -4.26 15.99 -26.31
N ASP A 44 -3.28 16.41 -25.51
CA ASP A 44 -3.18 16.11 -24.09
C ASP A 44 -3.05 17.41 -23.27
N PRO A 45 -4.15 18.14 -23.05
CA PRO A 45 -4.10 19.48 -22.49
C PRO A 45 -3.70 19.52 -21.01
N TYR A 46 -3.52 18.38 -20.36
CA TYR A 46 -3.15 18.28 -18.95
C TYR A 46 -1.79 17.63 -18.72
N ARG A 47 -0.96 17.49 -19.77
CA ARG A 47 0.40 16.93 -19.69
C ARG A 47 1.23 17.48 -18.53
N TRP A 48 1.04 18.75 -18.18
CA TRP A 48 1.73 19.40 -17.07
C TRP A 48 1.49 18.71 -15.70
N LEU A 49 0.37 18.01 -15.52
CA LEU A 49 0.08 17.23 -14.31
C LEU A 49 0.92 15.95 -14.19
N GLU A 50 1.60 15.52 -15.25
CA GLU A 50 2.52 14.38 -15.18
C GLU A 50 3.84 14.71 -14.47
N ASP A 51 4.14 16.00 -14.29
CA ASP A 51 5.26 16.43 -13.45
C ASP A 51 4.86 16.46 -11.96
N ASP A 52 5.09 15.34 -11.29
CA ASP A 52 4.84 15.15 -9.85
C ASP A 52 5.74 15.98 -8.92
N ASN A 53 6.82 16.57 -9.43
CA ASN A 53 7.75 17.41 -8.66
C ASN A 53 7.43 18.91 -8.81
N SER A 54 6.52 19.28 -9.71
CA SER A 54 6.18 20.68 -9.95
C SER A 54 5.34 21.27 -8.81
N VAL A 55 5.59 22.56 -8.54
CA VAL A 55 4.82 23.31 -7.53
C VAL A 55 3.36 23.46 -7.97
N GLU A 56 3.13 23.55 -9.27
CA GLU A 56 1.82 23.63 -9.91
C GLU A 56 1.00 22.36 -9.68
N THR A 57 1.56 21.17 -9.93
CA THR A 57 0.87 19.90 -9.68
C THR A 57 0.58 19.72 -8.20
N ALA A 58 1.54 20.02 -7.32
CA ALA A 58 1.33 19.95 -5.88
C ALA A 58 0.20 20.89 -5.40
N ALA A 59 0.15 22.12 -5.93
CA ALA A 59 -0.91 23.08 -5.63
C ALA A 59 -2.28 22.59 -6.14
N TRP A 60 -2.32 22.01 -7.34
CA TRP A 60 -3.53 21.43 -7.90
C TRP A 60 -4.05 20.24 -7.07
N VAL A 61 -3.19 19.31 -6.68
CA VAL A 61 -3.54 18.17 -5.80
C VAL A 61 -4.12 18.67 -4.48
N LYS A 62 -3.50 19.68 -3.87
CA LYS A 62 -4.00 20.29 -2.63
C LYS A 62 -5.39 20.91 -2.82
N ALA A 63 -5.61 21.62 -3.93
CA ALA A 63 -6.90 22.23 -4.23
C ALA A 63 -8.00 21.18 -4.48
N GLN A 64 -7.69 20.09 -5.17
CA GLN A 64 -8.62 18.97 -5.36
C GLN A 64 -8.97 18.31 -4.03
N ASN A 65 -7.98 18.00 -3.20
CA ASN A 65 -8.19 17.45 -1.86
C ASN A 65 -9.06 18.36 -0.99
N ALA A 66 -8.93 19.69 -1.11
CA ALA A 66 -9.77 20.64 -0.38
C ALA A 66 -11.25 20.52 -0.78
N VAL A 67 -11.56 20.48 -2.09
CA VAL A 67 -12.93 20.32 -2.59
C VAL A 67 -13.52 18.97 -2.16
N THR A 68 -12.74 17.90 -2.26
CA THR A 68 -13.17 16.57 -1.81
C THR A 68 -13.45 16.54 -0.30
N ASN A 69 -12.57 17.11 0.51
CA ASN A 69 -12.77 17.15 1.96
C ASN A 69 -13.94 18.05 2.36
N GLU A 70 -14.14 19.20 1.70
CA GLU A 70 -15.31 20.06 1.90
C GLU A 70 -16.62 19.33 1.60
N PHE A 71 -16.64 18.53 0.54
CA PHE A 71 -17.81 17.71 0.18
C PHE A 71 -18.07 16.60 1.20
N LEU A 72 -17.02 15.90 1.67
CA LEU A 72 -17.18 14.74 2.53
C LEU A 72 -17.34 15.07 4.03
N THR A 73 -16.84 16.20 4.50
CA THR A 73 -16.83 16.57 5.94
C THR A 73 -18.23 16.74 6.55
N PRO A 74 -19.21 17.37 5.86
CA PRO A 74 -20.56 17.55 6.42
C PRO A 74 -21.38 16.27 6.53
N ILE A 75 -20.93 15.16 5.92
CA ILE A 75 -21.64 13.87 5.92
C ILE A 75 -21.46 13.22 7.31
N GLY A 76 -22.42 13.46 8.21
CA GLY A 76 -22.36 12.99 9.59
C GLY A 76 -22.22 11.46 9.73
N GLU A 77 -22.80 10.71 8.80
CA GLU A 77 -22.71 9.25 8.74
C GLU A 77 -21.28 8.77 8.50
N ARG A 78 -20.39 9.58 7.90
CA ARG A 78 -18.99 9.20 7.67
C ARG A 78 -18.28 8.82 8.96
N LYS A 79 -18.52 9.58 10.03
CA LYS A 79 -17.95 9.28 11.36
C LYS A 79 -18.52 7.98 11.92
N MET A 80 -19.83 7.78 11.82
CA MET A 80 -20.49 6.55 12.30
C MET A 80 -20.00 5.31 11.54
N ILE A 81 -19.81 5.42 10.23
CA ILE A 81 -19.27 4.35 9.39
C ILE A 81 -17.83 4.04 9.80
N ALA A 82 -16.98 5.07 9.94
CA ALA A 82 -15.60 4.87 10.37
C ALA A 82 -15.51 4.18 11.73
N GLU A 83 -16.27 4.66 12.73
CA GLU A 83 -16.32 4.04 14.06
C GLU A 83 -16.86 2.60 14.02
N HIS A 84 -17.86 2.33 13.19
CA HIS A 84 -18.40 0.98 13.04
C HIS A 84 -17.39 0.03 12.39
N LEU A 85 -16.74 0.45 11.30
CA LEU A 85 -15.70 -0.33 10.63
C LEU A 85 -14.51 -0.58 11.56
N THR A 86 -14.02 0.43 12.27
CA THR A 86 -12.94 0.27 13.25
C THR A 86 -13.29 -0.76 14.32
N ARG A 87 -14.52 -0.73 14.83
CA ARG A 87 -14.98 -1.69 15.83
C ARG A 87 -15.04 -3.11 15.30
N LEU A 88 -15.52 -3.30 14.07
CA LEU A 88 -15.56 -4.60 13.40
C LEU A 88 -14.18 -5.11 13.03
N TRP A 89 -13.22 -4.21 12.78
CA TRP A 89 -11.85 -4.56 12.44
C TRP A 89 -10.98 -4.89 13.65
N ASN A 90 -11.35 -4.40 14.85
CA ASN A 90 -10.55 -4.54 16.07
C ASN A 90 -10.73 -5.92 16.76
N TYR A 91 -10.19 -6.95 16.13
CA TYR A 91 -10.08 -8.30 16.68
C TYR A 91 -8.71 -8.91 16.33
N GLU A 92 -8.26 -9.88 17.13
CA GLU A 92 -6.97 -10.53 16.90
C GLU A 92 -6.97 -11.35 15.61
N LYS A 93 -5.90 -11.22 14.82
CA LYS A 93 -5.75 -11.87 13.52
C LYS A 93 -4.44 -12.64 13.47
N PHE A 94 -4.48 -13.85 12.91
CA PHE A 94 -3.33 -14.71 12.73
C PHE A 94 -3.23 -15.14 11.26
N GLY A 95 -2.00 -15.11 10.74
CA GLY A 95 -1.66 -15.81 9.50
C GLY A 95 -1.47 -17.30 9.76
N SER A 96 -1.57 -18.12 8.70
CA SER A 96 -1.22 -19.53 8.79
C SER A 96 0.27 -19.69 9.15
N PRO A 97 0.61 -20.56 10.12
CA PRO A 97 2.00 -20.80 10.45
C PRO A 97 2.74 -21.53 9.32
N PHE A 98 4.03 -21.25 9.18
CA PHE A 98 4.93 -21.91 8.23
C PHE A 98 6.26 -22.25 8.89
N LYS A 99 6.96 -23.27 8.39
CA LYS A 99 8.18 -23.82 9.02
C LYS A 99 9.39 -23.76 8.10
N TYR A 100 10.55 -23.43 8.66
CA TYR A 100 11.88 -23.53 8.05
C TYR A 100 12.88 -23.98 9.14
N GLY A 101 13.67 -25.01 8.85
CA GLY A 101 14.39 -25.74 9.90
C GLY A 101 13.45 -26.19 11.03
N GLU A 102 13.89 -25.99 12.28
CA GLU A 102 13.10 -26.29 13.49
C GLU A 102 12.13 -25.16 13.88
N ARG A 103 12.21 -24.01 13.18
CA ARG A 103 11.49 -22.79 13.55
C ARG A 103 10.11 -22.74 12.91
N THR A 104 9.14 -22.22 13.67
CA THR A 104 7.80 -21.92 13.18
C THR A 104 7.58 -20.41 13.17
N PHE A 105 7.06 -19.89 12.06
CA PHE A 105 6.83 -18.47 11.84
C PHE A 105 5.35 -18.22 11.59
N PHE A 106 4.83 -17.07 12.01
CA PHE A 106 3.46 -16.67 11.74
C PHE A 106 3.29 -15.17 11.90
N TYR A 107 2.32 -14.62 11.17
CA TYR A 107 1.93 -13.21 11.31
C TYR A 107 0.83 -13.07 12.35
N LYS A 108 0.88 -11.99 13.12
CA LYS A 108 -0.13 -11.64 14.13
C LYS A 108 -0.43 -10.15 14.12
N ASN A 109 -1.68 -9.80 14.31
CA ASN A 109 -2.13 -8.41 14.49
C ASN A 109 -3.15 -8.36 15.64
N SER A 110 -2.90 -7.50 16.63
CA SER A 110 -3.73 -7.39 17.83
C SER A 110 -5.11 -6.77 17.60
N GLY A 111 -5.36 -6.22 16.40
CA GLY A 111 -6.63 -5.61 16.04
C GLY A 111 -6.46 -4.50 15.03
N LEU A 112 -5.86 -3.41 15.49
CA LEU A 112 -5.75 -2.15 14.76
C LEU A 112 -4.29 -1.72 14.54
N GLN A 113 -3.33 -2.63 14.68
CA GLN A 113 -1.95 -2.33 14.26
C GLN A 113 -1.95 -2.04 12.77
N ASN A 114 -1.20 -1.01 12.35
CA ASN A 114 -1.09 -0.62 10.94
C ASN A 114 -0.57 -1.78 10.09
N GLN A 115 0.44 -2.50 10.61
CA GLN A 115 1.08 -3.63 9.96
C GLN A 115 1.00 -4.87 10.85
N TYR A 116 0.93 -6.06 10.23
CA TYR A 116 1.12 -7.32 10.94
C TYR A 116 2.55 -7.45 11.45
N VAL A 117 2.70 -8.05 12.62
CA VAL A 117 3.99 -8.38 13.23
C VAL A 117 4.32 -9.82 12.89
N LEU A 118 5.57 -10.09 12.51
CA LEU A 118 6.05 -11.44 12.27
C LEU A 118 6.66 -12.00 13.55
N PHE A 119 6.14 -13.14 13.98
CA PHE A 119 6.61 -13.89 15.14
C PHE A 119 7.37 -15.14 14.72
N VAL A 120 8.21 -15.62 15.63
CA VAL A 120 8.92 -16.89 15.51
C VAL A 120 8.87 -17.68 16.83
N ILE A 121 8.74 -18.99 16.71
CA ILE A 121 8.92 -19.98 17.77
C ILE A 121 10.17 -20.79 17.37
N ASP A 122 11.24 -20.70 18.16
CA ASP A 122 12.56 -21.25 17.77
C ASP A 122 12.57 -22.78 17.71
N THR A 123 11.88 -23.44 18.64
CA THR A 123 11.71 -24.89 18.68
C THR A 123 10.32 -25.22 19.18
N GLU A 124 9.80 -26.40 18.85
CA GLU A 124 8.48 -26.84 19.33
C GLU A 124 8.40 -26.76 20.87
N GLY A 125 7.34 -26.12 21.37
CA GLY A 125 7.13 -25.88 22.81
C GLY A 125 7.82 -24.65 23.40
N ALA A 126 8.67 -23.95 22.65
CA ALA A 126 9.20 -22.65 23.08
C ALA A 126 8.14 -21.55 23.01
N SER A 127 8.32 -20.48 23.78
CA SER A 127 7.49 -19.28 23.70
C SER A 127 7.67 -18.54 22.38
N GLU A 128 6.61 -17.90 21.88
CA GLU A 128 6.71 -17.00 20.73
C GLU A 128 7.53 -15.74 21.07
N ARG A 129 8.29 -15.24 20.10
CA ARG A 129 8.93 -13.92 20.16
C ARG A 129 8.72 -13.15 18.87
N ILE A 130 8.77 -11.82 18.97
CA ILE A 130 8.74 -10.95 17.79
C ILE A 130 10.03 -11.15 17.01
N LEU A 131 9.92 -11.49 15.73
CA LEU A 131 11.04 -11.51 14.81
C LEU A 131 11.22 -10.14 14.16
N ILE A 132 10.13 -9.52 13.69
CA ILE A 132 10.13 -8.15 13.16
C ILE A 132 8.76 -7.50 13.36
N ASP A 133 8.78 -6.24 13.83
CA ASP A 133 7.60 -5.39 13.97
C ASP A 133 7.72 -4.18 13.01
N PRO A 134 7.03 -4.20 11.85
CA PRO A 134 7.09 -3.10 10.90
C PRO A 134 6.53 -1.78 11.45
N ASN A 135 5.67 -1.83 12.47
CA ASN A 135 5.11 -0.64 13.11
C ASN A 135 6.19 0.18 13.87
N THR A 136 7.36 -0.40 14.11
CA THR A 136 8.51 0.31 14.72
C THR A 136 9.40 1.00 13.69
N LEU A 137 9.18 0.76 12.38
CA LEU A 137 10.03 1.26 11.30
C LEU A 137 9.56 2.61 10.74
N SER A 138 8.30 3.01 10.99
CA SER A 138 7.81 4.36 10.69
C SER A 138 6.82 4.82 11.74
N VAL A 139 6.89 6.11 12.09
CA VAL A 139 5.97 6.77 13.04
C VAL A 139 4.51 6.71 12.56
N ASP A 140 4.27 6.77 11.25
CA ASP A 140 2.94 6.75 10.65
C ASP A 140 2.51 5.35 10.15
N GLY A 141 3.37 4.34 10.27
CA GLY A 141 3.12 2.98 9.81
C GLY A 141 3.09 2.79 8.28
N THR A 142 3.62 3.74 7.51
CA THR A 142 3.69 3.67 6.04
C THR A 142 4.84 2.82 5.50
N VAL A 143 5.71 2.32 6.38
CA VAL A 143 6.70 1.28 6.03
C VAL A 143 6.05 -0.08 6.25
N SER A 144 6.02 -0.88 5.18
CA SER A 144 5.44 -2.23 5.19
C SER A 144 6.46 -3.28 4.80
N LEU A 145 6.26 -4.52 5.25
CA LEU A 145 6.99 -5.67 4.72
C LEU A 145 6.46 -5.99 3.32
N SER A 146 7.30 -5.81 2.30
CA SER A 146 6.95 -6.15 0.92
C SER A 146 7.14 -7.64 0.62
N GLY A 147 7.95 -8.34 1.42
CA GLY A 147 8.15 -9.78 1.33
C GLY A 147 9.17 -10.28 2.34
N ILE A 148 9.18 -11.59 2.57
CA ILE A 148 10.22 -12.29 3.34
C ILE A 148 10.68 -13.52 2.57
N SER A 149 11.91 -13.94 2.83
CA SER A 149 12.48 -15.18 2.34
C SER A 149 13.44 -15.73 3.38
N ILE A 150 13.21 -16.97 3.81
CA ILE A 150 13.95 -17.60 4.89
C ILE A 150 14.85 -18.68 4.30
N SER A 151 16.08 -18.77 4.77
CA SER A 151 17.00 -19.85 4.38
C SER A 151 16.41 -21.21 4.80
N ASP A 152 16.70 -22.28 4.05
CA ASP A 152 16.11 -23.61 4.29
C ASP A 152 16.37 -24.13 5.72
N ASP A 153 17.52 -23.78 6.31
CA ASP A 153 17.92 -24.11 7.68
C ASP A 153 17.27 -23.21 8.77
N GLY A 154 16.52 -22.19 8.35
CA GLY A 154 15.84 -21.23 9.22
C GLY A 154 16.78 -20.28 9.94
N LYS A 155 18.04 -20.12 9.51
CA LYS A 155 19.04 -19.26 10.16
C LYS A 155 18.94 -17.79 9.77
N TYR A 156 18.67 -17.50 8.50
CA TYR A 156 18.63 -16.14 7.96
C TYR A 156 17.27 -15.82 7.37
N MET A 157 16.85 -14.56 7.52
CA MET A 157 15.69 -14.00 6.84
C MET A 157 16.12 -12.80 6.00
N ALA A 158 15.98 -12.91 4.69
CA ALA A 158 15.94 -11.74 3.82
C ALA A 158 14.53 -11.15 3.86
N TYR A 159 14.39 -9.85 4.08
CA TYR A 159 13.09 -9.19 4.12
C TYR A 159 13.13 -7.86 3.37
N GLY A 160 12.06 -7.60 2.61
CA GLY A 160 11.87 -6.38 1.85
C GLY A 160 11.03 -5.36 2.61
N LEU A 161 11.40 -4.09 2.51
CA LEU A 161 10.63 -2.95 3.01
C LEU A 161 10.17 -2.10 1.83
N SER A 162 8.90 -1.71 1.84
CA SER A 162 8.34 -0.70 0.94
C SER A 162 7.92 0.52 1.75
N GLU A 163 8.36 1.70 1.34
CA GLU A 163 7.99 2.98 1.94
C GLU A 163 6.82 3.60 1.18
N SER A 164 5.80 4.06 1.91
CA SER A 164 4.64 4.77 1.35
C SER A 164 3.91 4.04 0.21
N GLY A 165 3.99 2.71 0.20
CA GLY A 165 3.33 1.87 -0.81
C GLY A 165 3.99 1.89 -2.18
N SER A 166 5.25 2.32 -2.28
CA SER A 166 6.03 2.27 -3.52
C SER A 166 6.31 0.83 -3.93
N ASP A 167 6.32 0.55 -5.24
CA ASP A 167 6.83 -0.73 -5.77
C ASP A 167 8.34 -0.89 -5.57
N TRP A 168 9.06 0.20 -5.28
CA TRP A 168 10.46 0.13 -4.90
C TRP A 168 10.58 -0.44 -3.50
N THR A 169 11.51 -1.39 -3.37
CA THR A 169 11.79 -2.08 -2.13
C THR A 169 13.27 -2.07 -1.81
N GLU A 170 13.58 -1.99 -0.53
CA GLU A 170 14.91 -2.25 -0.01
C GLU A 170 14.90 -3.57 0.74
N TRP A 171 15.86 -4.44 0.45
CA TRP A 171 15.99 -5.73 1.12
C TRP A 171 17.13 -5.71 2.12
N ARG A 172 16.90 -6.32 3.28
CA ARG A 172 17.87 -6.50 4.36
C ARG A 172 17.93 -7.96 4.75
N VAL A 173 19.02 -8.37 5.38
CA VAL A 173 19.17 -9.72 5.92
C VAL A 173 19.23 -9.66 7.44
N ARG A 174 18.49 -10.53 8.11
CA ARG A 174 18.45 -10.69 9.56
C ARG A 174 18.94 -12.08 9.96
N ASP A 175 19.81 -12.16 10.96
CA ASP A 175 20.05 -13.40 11.67
C ASP A 175 18.84 -13.68 12.57
N ILE A 176 18.16 -14.79 12.31
CA ILE A 176 16.92 -15.12 13.03
C ILE A 176 17.21 -15.45 14.49
N GLY A 177 18.35 -16.08 14.78
CA GLY A 177 18.74 -16.51 16.12
C GLY A 177 19.00 -15.33 17.06
N THR A 178 19.73 -14.32 16.60
CA THR A 178 19.98 -13.10 17.39
C THR A 178 18.86 -12.06 17.27
N GLY A 179 18.14 -12.06 16.15
CA GLY A 179 17.17 -11.02 15.80
C GLY A 179 17.81 -9.74 15.26
N GLU A 180 19.12 -9.75 14.99
CA GLU A 180 19.88 -8.59 14.52
C GLU A 180 20.00 -8.59 12.99
N ASP A 181 19.95 -7.39 12.39
CA ASP A 181 20.21 -7.22 10.97
C ASP A 181 21.72 -7.32 10.69
N LEU A 182 22.06 -8.02 9.60
CA LEU A 182 23.39 -8.07 9.03
C LEU A 182 23.68 -6.80 8.22
N LEU A 183 24.91 -6.68 7.72
CA LEU A 183 25.34 -5.52 6.94
C LEU A 183 24.74 -5.46 5.54
N ASP A 184 24.17 -6.56 5.06
CA ASP A 184 23.58 -6.68 3.73
C ASP A 184 22.35 -5.78 3.57
N HIS A 185 22.47 -4.77 2.71
CA HIS A 185 21.41 -3.84 2.37
C HIS A 185 21.34 -3.63 0.86
N ILE A 186 20.28 -4.15 0.26
CA ILE A 186 20.09 -4.18 -1.19
C ILE A 186 19.03 -3.15 -1.55
N LYS A 187 19.44 -2.15 -2.33
CA LYS A 187 18.56 -1.10 -2.85
C LYS A 187 18.14 -1.36 -4.29
N TRP A 188 17.13 -0.62 -4.72
CA TRP A 188 16.63 -0.59 -6.10
C TRP A 188 15.99 -1.91 -6.55
N VAL A 189 15.45 -2.67 -5.59
CA VAL A 189 14.70 -3.89 -5.89
C VAL A 189 13.27 -3.50 -6.23
N LYS A 190 12.80 -3.94 -7.39
CA LYS A 190 11.41 -3.80 -7.82
C LYS A 190 11.01 -5.05 -8.59
N PHE A 191 9.84 -5.59 -8.29
CA PHE A 191 9.33 -6.84 -8.87
C PHE A 191 10.31 -8.03 -8.76
N SER A 192 10.93 -8.21 -7.58
CA SER A 192 11.78 -9.36 -7.28
C SER A 192 11.63 -9.81 -5.83
N SER A 193 11.93 -11.07 -5.58
CA SER A 193 12.13 -11.67 -4.26
C SER A 193 13.61 -12.03 -4.03
N ALA A 194 13.96 -12.37 -2.80
CA ALA A 194 15.19 -13.09 -2.46
C ALA A 194 14.93 -14.61 -2.53
N ASN A 195 15.77 -15.36 -3.24
CA ASN A 195 15.65 -16.82 -3.40
C ASN A 195 16.92 -17.52 -2.92
N TRP A 196 16.89 -18.00 -1.68
CA TRP A 196 18.04 -18.65 -1.04
C TRP A 196 18.47 -19.92 -1.77
N LEU A 197 19.79 -20.11 -1.83
CA LEU A 197 20.36 -21.43 -2.10
C LEU A 197 20.02 -22.39 -0.97
N LYS A 198 19.93 -23.68 -1.31
CA LYS A 198 19.60 -24.74 -0.36
C LYS A 198 20.59 -24.89 0.80
N ASP A 199 21.83 -24.46 0.61
CA ASP A 199 22.87 -24.46 1.63
C ASP A 199 22.89 -23.18 2.49
N GLY A 200 22.03 -22.20 2.20
CA GLY A 200 21.97 -20.93 2.92
C GLY A 200 23.15 -20.00 2.69
N SER A 201 24.02 -20.27 1.70
CA SER A 201 25.22 -19.47 1.43
C SER A 201 24.95 -18.09 0.83
N GLY A 202 23.77 -17.88 0.25
CA GLY A 202 23.32 -16.63 -0.35
C GLY A 202 22.00 -16.82 -1.09
N PHE A 203 21.54 -15.78 -1.78
CA PHE A 203 20.26 -15.81 -2.50
C PHE A 203 20.32 -15.03 -3.82
N TYR A 204 19.59 -15.52 -4.81
CA TYR A 204 19.39 -14.76 -6.04
C TYR A 204 18.32 -13.69 -5.85
N TYR A 205 18.55 -12.51 -6.43
CA TYR A 205 17.59 -11.41 -6.50
C TYR A 205 17.79 -10.62 -7.79
N SER A 206 16.79 -9.83 -8.18
CA SER A 206 16.89 -8.92 -9.32
C SER A 206 16.67 -7.48 -8.88
N ARG A 207 17.42 -6.55 -9.47
CA ARG A 207 17.26 -5.11 -9.23
C ARG A 207 17.50 -4.31 -10.50
N PHE A 208 17.04 -3.07 -10.48
CA PHE A 208 17.34 -2.09 -11.52
C PHE A 208 18.60 -1.32 -11.16
N ASP A 209 19.14 -0.59 -12.13
CA ASP A 209 20.19 0.37 -11.86
C ASP A 209 19.66 1.49 -10.95
N GLU A 210 20.56 2.09 -10.18
CA GLU A 210 20.24 3.25 -9.37
C GLU A 210 19.72 4.38 -10.26
N PRO A 211 18.52 4.91 -9.99
CA PRO A 211 17.97 6.00 -10.78
C PRO A 211 18.82 7.26 -10.63
N THR A 212 18.87 8.06 -11.69
CA THR A 212 19.41 9.43 -11.64
C THR A 212 18.50 10.34 -10.80
N ASP A 213 19.08 11.34 -10.13
CA ASP A 213 18.34 12.29 -9.29
C ASP A 213 17.12 12.87 -10.04
N GLY A 214 15.93 12.69 -9.46
CA GLY A 214 14.66 13.17 -10.02
C GLY A 214 13.83 12.12 -10.77
N ASP A 215 14.40 10.96 -11.12
CA ASP A 215 13.74 9.92 -11.92
C ASP A 215 13.19 8.74 -11.11
N VAL A 216 13.33 8.75 -9.78
CA VAL A 216 13.02 7.59 -8.91
C VAL A 216 11.60 7.04 -9.14
N LEU A 217 10.61 7.91 -9.37
CA LEU A 217 9.21 7.48 -9.58
C LEU A 217 8.71 7.58 -11.03
N LYS A 218 9.50 8.20 -11.93
CA LYS A 218 9.11 8.46 -13.33
C LYS A 218 9.89 7.64 -14.36
N GLY A 219 11.08 7.17 -13.98
CA GLY A 219 11.97 6.42 -14.85
C GLY A 219 11.29 5.18 -15.42
N THR A 220 11.47 4.95 -16.73
CA THR A 220 11.03 3.68 -17.32
C THR A 220 11.93 2.57 -16.80
N ASN A 221 11.34 1.56 -16.17
CA ASN A 221 12.07 0.41 -15.65
C ASN A 221 12.54 -0.46 -16.82
N VAL A 222 13.81 -0.36 -17.17
CA VAL A 222 14.45 -1.11 -18.25
C VAL A 222 15.65 -1.89 -17.73
N PHE A 223 15.97 -3.01 -18.39
CA PHE A 223 17.19 -3.78 -18.13
C PHE A 223 17.35 -4.25 -16.68
N GLN A 224 16.31 -4.87 -16.09
CA GLN A 224 16.43 -5.55 -14.80
C GLN A 224 17.55 -6.59 -14.85
N LYS A 225 18.44 -6.61 -13.85
CA LYS A 225 19.60 -7.50 -13.80
C LYS A 225 19.46 -8.49 -12.65
N LEU A 226 19.91 -9.73 -12.88
CA LEU A 226 20.00 -10.78 -11.88
C LEU A 226 21.33 -10.67 -11.12
N TYR A 227 21.25 -10.79 -9.80
CA TYR A 227 22.38 -10.73 -8.86
C TYR A 227 22.32 -11.92 -7.90
N PHE A 228 23.43 -12.13 -7.21
CA PHE A 228 23.61 -13.07 -6.11
C PHE A 228 24.24 -12.33 -4.93
#